data_AF-A0A7E4W6N7-F1
#
_entry.id   AF-A0A7E4W6N7-F1
#
_cell.length_a   1.000
_cell.length_b   1.000
_cell.length_c   1.000
_cell.angle_alpha   90.00
_cell.angle_beta   90.00
_cell.angle_gamma   90.00
#
_symmetry.space_group_name_H-M   'P 1'
#
loop_
_entity.id
_entity.type
_entity.pdbx_description
1 polymer ?
#
loop_
_entity_poly.entity_id
_entity_poly.type
_entity_poly.pdbx_seq_one_letter_code
_entity_poly.pdbx_strand_id
1 'polypeptide(L)'
;MIGLETWFNNFTHFFWSSQTKESVADIPLPAVEYAIWWTMKCSEAAAFVGGILVHPAYRYYLIKKLTPETTTNNSRKIIRNTCRRLQGRFLLAALASGPVLSLAYTNAKGWTEKDVRDRCYQIRINSDALVLDRLSTVGFFIGWYWKRFQGGVDGINLGIGYFAFYASILKPYTNPLLKDKLTQEDLYGSPTQAKQDETSLQRFWRSVGYSPSPESAIDMGTAQSSS
;
A
#
# COMPACT_ATOMS: atom_id res chain seq x y z
N MET A 1 -0.37 -21.51 1.04
CA MET A 1 0.14 -20.13 0.85
C MET A 1 -1.04 -19.21 0.62
N ILE A 2 -1.09 -18.03 1.26
CA ILE A 2 -2.26 -17.13 1.26
C ILE A 2 -2.33 -16.28 -0.04
N GLY A 3 -1.39 -16.47 -0.98
CA GLY A 3 -1.37 -15.74 -2.26
C GLY A 3 -0.97 -14.27 -2.15
N LEU A 4 -0.53 -13.81 -0.97
CA LEU A 4 -0.07 -12.42 -0.75
C LEU A 4 1.45 -12.31 -0.56
N GLU A 5 2.16 -13.43 -0.65
CA GLU A 5 3.61 -13.49 -0.41
C GLU A 5 4.39 -12.72 -1.50
N THR A 6 3.99 -12.86 -2.77
CA THR A 6 4.57 -12.13 -3.89
C THR A 6 4.32 -10.63 -3.77
N TRP A 7 3.09 -10.23 -3.43
CA TRP A 7 2.75 -8.85 -3.12
C TRP A 7 3.59 -8.30 -1.97
N PHE A 8 3.66 -9.00 -0.84
CA PHE A 8 4.39 -8.53 0.34
C PHE A 8 5.88 -8.41 0.07
N ASN A 9 6.45 -9.35 -0.68
CA ASN A 9 7.84 -9.29 -1.10
C ASN A 9 8.08 -8.07 -1.98
N ASN A 10 7.25 -7.81 -3.00
CA ASN A 10 7.34 -6.61 -3.83
C ASN A 10 7.09 -5.32 -3.03
N PHE A 11 6.19 -5.35 -2.06
CA PHE A 11 5.90 -4.19 -1.23
C PHE A 11 7.03 -3.86 -0.27
N THR A 12 7.68 -4.85 0.36
CA THR A 12 8.69 -4.59 1.39
C THR A 12 10.12 -4.53 0.88
N HIS A 13 10.40 -5.25 -0.21
CA HIS A 13 11.77 -5.53 -0.67
C HIS A 13 12.68 -6.09 0.43
N PHE A 14 12.11 -6.75 1.44
CA PHE A 14 12.88 -7.27 2.58
C PHE A 14 13.83 -8.40 2.14
N PHE A 15 13.34 -9.32 1.30
CA PHE A 15 14.12 -10.40 0.72
C PHE A 15 14.57 -10.04 -0.70
N TRP A 16 15.82 -9.62 -0.82
CA TRP A 16 16.38 -9.16 -2.10
C TRP A 16 16.46 -10.28 -3.14
N SER A 17 16.69 -11.52 -2.73
CA SER A 17 16.75 -12.68 -3.63
C SER A 17 15.40 -13.01 -4.28
N SER A 18 14.29 -12.66 -3.64
CA SER A 18 12.92 -12.94 -4.12
C SER A 18 12.36 -11.87 -5.07
N GLN A 19 13.11 -10.79 -5.31
CA GLN A 19 12.74 -9.72 -6.24
C GLN A 19 13.24 -10.06 -7.64
N THR A 20 12.37 -10.69 -8.44
CA THR A 20 12.59 -11.01 -9.85
C THR A 20 11.47 -10.40 -10.69
N LYS A 21 11.70 -10.21 -11.99
CA LYS A 21 10.67 -9.66 -12.89
C LYS A 21 9.43 -10.56 -12.98
N GLU A 22 9.60 -11.87 -12.81
CA GLU A 22 8.53 -12.86 -12.74
C GLU A 22 7.70 -12.66 -11.47
N SER A 23 8.33 -12.50 -10.31
CA SER A 23 7.61 -12.34 -9.04
C SER A 23 6.81 -11.03 -8.98
N VAL A 24 7.30 -9.97 -9.64
CA VAL A 24 6.57 -8.71 -9.79
C VAL A 24 5.34 -8.88 -10.70
N ALA A 25 5.45 -9.67 -11.78
CA ALA A 25 4.35 -9.93 -12.70
C ALA A 25 3.33 -10.95 -12.18
N ASP A 26 3.71 -11.78 -11.21
CA ASP A 26 2.83 -12.77 -10.60
C ASP A 26 1.87 -12.16 -9.58
N ILE A 27 0.60 -12.08 -9.97
CA ILE A 27 -0.51 -11.51 -9.20
C ILE A 27 -1.59 -12.59 -9.09
N PRO A 28 -1.53 -13.45 -8.05
CA PRO A 28 -2.46 -14.56 -7.90
C PRO A 28 -3.84 -14.11 -7.39
N LEU A 29 -3.89 -13.06 -6.55
CA LEU A 29 -5.13 -12.54 -5.94
C LEU A 29 -5.33 -11.03 -6.22
N PRO A 30 -5.64 -10.65 -7.48
CA PRO A 30 -5.70 -9.25 -7.89
C PRO A 30 -6.75 -8.43 -7.11
N ALA A 31 -7.92 -9.01 -6.80
CA ALA A 31 -8.96 -8.31 -6.04
C ALA A 31 -8.52 -7.96 -4.61
N VAL A 32 -7.83 -8.88 -3.93
CA VAL A 32 -7.34 -8.68 -2.56
C VAL A 32 -6.22 -7.66 -2.56
N GLU A 33 -5.25 -7.79 -3.47
CA GLU A 33 -4.16 -6.84 -3.62
C GLU A 33 -4.66 -5.42 -3.92
N TYR A 34 -5.63 -5.29 -4.81
CA TYR A 34 -6.24 -4.01 -5.13
C TYR A 34 -6.99 -3.41 -3.93
N ALA A 35 -7.67 -4.24 -3.13
CA ALA A 35 -8.29 -3.81 -1.88
C ALA A 35 -7.26 -3.34 -0.84
N ILE A 36 -6.11 -4.00 -0.73
CA ILE A 36 -5.01 -3.57 0.14
C ILE A 36 -4.50 -2.19 -0.31
N TRP A 37 -4.25 -2.01 -1.61
CA TRP A 37 -3.82 -0.72 -2.15
C TRP A 37 -4.84 0.40 -1.86
N TRP A 38 -6.14 0.16 -2.10
CA TRP A 38 -7.19 1.12 -1.74
C TRP A 38 -7.23 1.42 -0.25
N THR A 39 -6.98 0.44 0.60
CA THR A 39 -6.90 0.62 2.05
C THR A 39 -5.75 1.54 2.44
N MET A 40 -4.58 1.40 1.80
CA MET A 40 -3.45 2.32 1.98
C MET A 40 -3.81 3.73 1.53
N LYS A 41 -4.36 3.90 0.32
CA LYS A 41 -4.73 5.23 -0.21
C LYS A 41 -5.82 5.93 0.58
N CYS A 42 -6.83 5.19 1.04
CA CYS A 42 -7.82 5.73 1.96
C CYS A 42 -7.19 6.16 3.28
N SER A 43 -6.25 5.36 3.81
CA SER A 43 -5.56 5.67 5.07
C SER A 43 -4.68 6.93 4.95
N GLU A 44 -3.95 7.07 3.85
CA GLU A 44 -3.17 8.27 3.54
C GLU A 44 -4.07 9.50 3.41
N ALA A 45 -5.15 9.41 2.64
CA ALA A 45 -6.10 10.50 2.47
C ALA A 45 -6.80 10.90 3.77
N ALA A 46 -7.26 9.92 4.56
CA ALA A 46 -7.91 10.17 5.84
C ALA A 46 -6.94 10.68 6.91
N ALA A 47 -5.68 10.25 6.87
CA ALA A 47 -4.63 10.79 7.73
C ALA A 47 -4.37 12.27 7.45
N PHE A 48 -4.29 12.63 6.17
CA PHE A 48 -4.13 14.02 5.73
C PHE A 48 -5.36 14.86 6.12
N VAL A 49 -6.56 14.45 5.71
CA VAL A 49 -7.80 15.18 6.00
C VAL A 49 -8.03 15.28 7.52
N GLY A 50 -7.94 14.16 8.23
CA GLY A 50 -8.18 14.10 9.67
C GLY A 50 -7.15 14.87 10.49
N GLY A 51 -5.86 14.76 10.14
CA GLY A 51 -4.75 15.35 10.90
C GLY A 51 -4.42 16.79 10.53
N ILE A 52 -4.45 17.14 9.23
CA ILE A 52 -4.00 18.45 8.75
C ILE A 52 -5.17 19.42 8.57
N LEU A 53 -6.37 18.95 8.18
CA LEU A 53 -7.51 19.84 7.94
C LEU A 53 -8.49 19.87 9.13
N VAL A 54 -9.07 18.71 9.45
CA VAL A 54 -10.15 18.59 10.43
C VAL A 54 -9.65 18.88 11.84
N HIS A 55 -8.50 18.31 12.24
CA HIS A 55 -7.96 18.50 13.59
C HIS A 55 -7.73 19.98 13.96
N PRO A 56 -7.00 20.81 13.18
CA PRO A 56 -6.81 22.22 13.53
C PRO A 56 -8.11 23.04 13.40
N ALA A 57 -8.92 22.81 12.37
CA ALA A 57 -10.19 23.53 12.20
C ALA A 57 -11.15 23.28 13.37
N TYR A 58 -11.32 22.01 13.76
CA TYR A 58 -12.17 21.64 14.87
C TYR A 58 -11.61 22.11 16.22
N ARG A 59 -10.29 22.07 16.39
CA ARG A 59 -9.63 22.62 17.58
C ARG A 59 -9.88 24.13 17.71
N TYR A 60 -9.76 24.87 16.62
CA TYR A 60 -10.03 26.31 16.60
C TYR A 60 -11.49 26.61 16.95
N TYR A 61 -12.43 25.87 16.34
CA TYR A 61 -13.86 25.96 16.67
C TYR A 61 -14.14 25.72 18.16
N LEU A 62 -13.59 24.64 18.73
CA LEU A 62 -13.78 24.33 20.14
C LEU A 62 -13.16 25.37 21.08
N ILE A 63 -12.01 25.95 20.72
CA ILE A 63 -11.40 27.03 21.51
C ILE A 63 -12.27 28.28 21.49
N LYS A 64 -12.85 28.63 20.33
CA LYS A 64 -13.75 29.79 20.22
C LYS A 64 -15.04 29.65 21.02
N LYS A 65 -15.49 28.43 21.27
CA LYS A 65 -16.71 28.15 22.05
C LYS A 65 -16.49 28.20 23.57
N LEU A 66 -15.24 28.29 24.04
CA LEU A 66 -14.96 28.40 25.47
C LEU A 66 -15.43 29.76 25.99
N THR A 67 -16.37 29.74 26.92
CA THR A 67 -16.72 30.91 27.74
C THR A 67 -15.85 30.94 29.00
N PRO A 68 -15.61 32.12 29.61
CA PRO A 68 -14.85 32.21 30.87
C PRO A 68 -15.43 31.31 31.96
N GLU A 69 -16.76 31.18 32.00
CA GLU A 69 -17.51 30.36 32.95
C GLU A 69 -17.30 28.86 32.79
N THR A 70 -17.04 28.39 31.57
CA THR A 70 -16.81 26.96 31.25
C THR A 70 -15.33 26.60 31.12
N THR A 71 -14.45 27.59 31.32
CA THR A 71 -13.01 27.42 31.18
C THR A 71 -12.41 26.90 32.47
N THR A 72 -11.81 25.71 32.40
CA THR A 72 -10.99 25.14 33.46
C THR A 72 -9.52 25.14 33.02
N ASN A 73 -8.59 25.01 33.97
CA ASN A 73 -7.15 24.85 33.68
C ASN A 73 -6.87 23.69 32.72
N ASN A 74 -7.77 22.69 32.64
CA ASN A 74 -7.61 21.51 31.78
C ASN A 74 -8.35 21.60 30.43
N SER A 75 -9.16 22.62 30.17
CA SER A 75 -10.03 22.67 28.98
C SER A 75 -9.24 22.54 27.67
N ARG A 76 -8.06 23.16 27.56
CA ARG A 76 -7.19 23.02 26.37
C ARG A 76 -6.64 21.60 26.17
N LYS A 77 -6.34 20.90 27.27
CA LYS A 77 -5.88 19.49 27.23
C LYS A 77 -7.00 18.57 26.78
N ILE A 78 -8.22 18.80 27.28
CA ILE A 78 -9.42 18.06 26.88
C ILE A 78 -9.69 18.25 25.39
N ILE A 79 -9.74 19.49 24.91
CA ILE A 79 -9.96 19.80 23.48
C ILE A 79 -8.93 19.07 22.61
N ARG A 80 -7.65 19.15 22.95
CA ARG A 80 -6.58 18.47 22.21
C ARG A 80 -6.81 16.95 22.15
N ASN A 81 -7.16 16.32 23.27
CA ASN A 81 -7.43 14.89 23.31
C ASN A 81 -8.67 14.51 22.48
N THR A 82 -9.71 15.34 22.50
CA THR A 82 -10.91 15.14 21.67
C THR A 82 -10.58 15.20 20.17
N CYS A 83 -9.85 16.23 19.74
CA CYS A 83 -9.43 16.36 18.34
C CYS A 83 -8.53 15.19 17.91
N ARG A 84 -7.63 14.72 18.78
CA ARG A 84 -6.78 13.54 18.49
C ARG A 84 -7.57 12.23 18.40
N ARG A 85 -8.60 12.05 19.23
CA ARG A 85 -9.51 10.90 19.12
C ARG A 85 -10.28 10.94 17.80
N LEU A 86 -10.70 12.12 17.36
CA LEU A 86 -11.37 12.30 16.07
C LEU A 86 -10.44 11.88 14.91
N GLN A 87 -9.19 12.34 14.91
CA GLN A 87 -8.17 11.94 13.92
C GLN A 87 -8.01 10.42 13.82
N GLY A 88 -7.91 9.71 14.95
CA GLY A 88 -7.84 8.24 14.96
C GLY A 88 -9.10 7.55 14.40
N ARG A 89 -10.29 8.15 14.57
CA ARG A 89 -11.55 7.64 13.99
C ARG A 89 -11.60 7.76 12.48
N PHE A 90 -11.04 8.83 11.91
CA PHE A 90 -10.91 8.97 10.46
C PHE A 90 -10.06 7.84 9.87
N LEU A 91 -8.95 7.49 10.51
CA LEU A 91 -8.10 6.38 10.06
C LEU A 91 -8.82 5.03 10.16
N LEU A 92 -9.54 4.77 11.26
CA LEU A 92 -10.34 3.55 11.39
C LEU A 92 -11.44 3.45 10.32
N ALA A 93 -12.11 4.56 10.03
CA ALA A 93 -13.11 4.61 8.96
C ALA A 93 -12.48 4.33 7.59
N ALA A 94 -11.27 4.82 7.34
CA ALA A 94 -10.52 4.56 6.11
C ALA A 94 -10.10 3.09 5.95
N LEU A 95 -9.68 2.44 7.03
CA LEU A 95 -9.35 1.01 7.02
C LEU A 95 -10.57 0.16 6.66
N ALA A 96 -11.76 0.53 7.16
CA ALA A 96 -13.00 -0.16 6.80
C ALA A 96 -13.49 0.18 5.39
N SER A 97 -13.30 1.43 4.93
CA SER A 97 -13.79 1.87 3.62
C SER A 97 -12.93 1.41 2.45
N GLY A 98 -11.64 1.11 2.67
CA GLY A 98 -10.70 0.68 1.61
C GLY A 98 -11.22 -0.48 0.76
N PRO A 99 -11.53 -1.66 1.34
CA PRO A 99 -12.04 -2.80 0.58
C PRO A 99 -13.40 -2.52 -0.07
N VAL A 100 -14.28 -1.77 0.61
CA VAL A 100 -15.61 -1.40 0.08
C VAL A 100 -15.47 -0.50 -1.14
N LEU A 101 -14.59 0.50 -1.09
CA LEU A 101 -14.30 1.40 -2.21
C LEU A 101 -13.63 0.67 -3.37
N SER A 102 -12.73 -0.28 -3.09
CA SER A 102 -12.13 -1.14 -4.11
C SER A 102 -13.20 -1.91 -4.89
N LEU A 103 -14.12 -2.56 -4.19
CA LEU A 103 -15.24 -3.29 -4.80
C LEU A 103 -16.18 -2.35 -5.55
N ALA A 104 -16.59 -1.24 -4.93
CA ALA A 104 -17.49 -0.27 -5.54
C ALA A 104 -16.89 0.33 -6.82
N TYR A 105 -15.60 0.67 -6.81
CA TYR A 105 -14.90 1.23 -7.97
C TYR A 105 -14.75 0.21 -9.10
N THR A 106 -14.38 -1.03 -8.76
CA THR A 106 -14.25 -2.13 -9.73
C THR A 106 -15.59 -2.42 -10.41
N ASN A 107 -16.68 -2.49 -9.63
CA ASN A 107 -18.03 -2.70 -10.13
C ASN A 107 -18.52 -1.53 -10.98
N ALA A 108 -18.31 -0.28 -10.54
CA ALA A 108 -18.73 0.91 -11.29
C ALA A 108 -18.02 1.04 -12.64
N LYS A 109 -16.79 0.54 -12.74
CA LYS A 109 -16.02 0.52 -14.00
C LYS A 109 -16.27 -0.72 -14.86
N GLY A 110 -16.98 -1.72 -14.35
CA GLY A 110 -17.20 -2.99 -15.06
C GLY A 110 -15.90 -3.74 -15.34
N TRP A 111 -14.90 -3.60 -14.47
CA TRP A 111 -13.58 -4.20 -14.69
C TRP A 111 -13.62 -5.72 -14.49
N THR A 112 -12.99 -6.43 -15.42
CA THR A 112 -12.76 -7.86 -15.32
C THR A 112 -11.57 -8.16 -14.42
N GLU A 113 -11.40 -9.41 -14.02
CA GLU A 113 -10.22 -9.83 -13.22
C GLU A 113 -8.90 -9.48 -13.93
N LYS A 114 -8.87 -9.57 -15.27
CA LYS A 114 -7.70 -9.20 -16.07
C LYS A 114 -7.37 -7.71 -15.92
N ASP A 115 -8.36 -6.85 -15.97
CA ASP A 115 -8.17 -5.40 -15.83
C ASP A 115 -7.65 -5.02 -14.44
N VAL A 116 -8.20 -5.66 -13.40
CA VAL A 116 -7.73 -5.49 -12.01
C VAL A 116 -6.30 -5.98 -11.86
N ARG A 117 -5.96 -7.13 -12.48
CA ARG A 117 -4.60 -7.68 -12.49
C ARG A 117 -3.60 -6.73 -13.17
N ASP A 118 -3.96 -6.20 -14.34
CA ASP A 118 -3.13 -5.22 -15.04
C ASP A 118 -2.98 -3.95 -14.19
N ARG A 119 -4.03 -3.53 -13.48
CA ARG A 119 -3.95 -2.37 -12.57
C ARG A 119 -3.03 -2.63 -11.38
N CYS A 120 -3.10 -3.79 -10.75
CA CYS A 120 -2.18 -4.21 -9.69
C CYS A 120 -0.74 -4.21 -10.19
N TYR A 121 -0.49 -4.69 -11.41
CA TYR A 121 0.84 -4.63 -12.01
C TYR A 121 1.35 -3.19 -12.15
N GLN A 122 0.51 -2.29 -12.67
CA GLN A 122 0.86 -0.87 -12.77
C GLN A 122 1.15 -0.22 -11.41
N ILE A 123 0.50 -0.69 -10.34
CA ILE A 123 0.79 -0.25 -8.97
C ILE A 123 2.16 -0.76 -8.52
N ARG A 124 2.48 -2.05 -8.75
CA ARG A 124 3.76 -2.67 -8.36
C ARG A 124 4.98 -2.09 -9.04
N ILE A 125 4.83 -1.51 -10.23
CA ILE A 125 5.94 -0.89 -10.99
C ILE A 125 6.05 0.63 -10.76
N ASN A 126 5.08 1.22 -10.06
CA ASN A 126 5.08 2.65 -9.76
C ASN A 126 5.94 2.93 -8.52
N SER A 127 7.23 3.17 -8.76
CA SER A 127 8.22 3.38 -7.71
C SER A 127 7.87 4.53 -6.77
N ASP A 128 7.42 5.66 -7.30
CA ASP A 128 7.05 6.84 -6.50
C ASP A 128 5.86 6.52 -5.58
N ALA A 129 4.84 5.82 -6.08
CA ALA A 129 3.69 5.40 -5.27
C ALA A 129 4.09 4.38 -4.18
N LEU A 130 4.94 3.40 -4.52
CA LEU A 130 5.43 2.40 -3.56
C LEU A 130 6.29 3.01 -2.47
N VAL A 131 7.20 3.93 -2.81
CA VAL A 131 8.01 4.65 -1.82
C VAL A 131 7.10 5.39 -0.84
N LEU A 132 6.08 6.08 -1.34
CA LEU A 132 5.08 6.74 -0.50
C LEU A 132 4.35 5.74 0.41
N ASP A 133 3.79 4.66 -0.14
CA ASP A 133 3.05 3.66 0.64
C ASP A 133 3.92 3.01 1.73
N ARG A 134 5.20 2.73 1.42
CA ARG A 134 6.17 2.19 2.38
C ARG A 134 6.49 3.20 3.48
N LEU A 135 6.75 4.47 3.13
CA LEU A 135 7.00 5.54 4.10
C LEU A 135 5.79 5.77 5.01
N SER A 136 4.58 5.78 4.45
CA SER A 136 3.33 5.88 5.18
C SER A 136 3.16 4.69 6.14
N THR A 137 3.47 3.48 5.69
CA THR A 137 3.37 2.25 6.51
C THR A 137 4.39 2.25 7.65
N VAL A 138 5.66 2.54 7.36
CA VAL A 138 6.72 2.64 8.39
C VAL A 138 6.39 3.76 9.38
N GLY A 139 5.99 4.93 8.88
CA GLY A 139 5.56 6.05 9.68
C GLY A 139 4.38 5.68 10.59
N PHE A 140 3.37 4.98 10.04
CA PHE A 140 2.24 4.47 10.80
C PHE A 140 2.70 3.59 11.97
N PHE A 141 3.56 2.60 11.74
CA PHE A 141 4.02 1.69 12.80
C PHE A 141 4.88 2.40 13.86
N ILE A 142 5.79 3.28 13.46
CA ILE A 142 6.60 4.08 14.39
C ILE A 142 5.69 4.97 15.26
N GLY A 143 4.78 5.68 14.61
CA GLY A 143 3.81 6.53 15.29
C GLY A 143 2.88 5.74 16.22
N TRP A 144 2.43 4.58 15.76
CA TRP A 144 1.61 3.66 16.53
C TRP A 144 2.30 3.17 17.79
N TYR A 145 3.57 2.78 17.67
CA TYR A 145 4.38 2.36 18.80
C TYR A 145 4.42 3.45 19.89
N TRP A 146 4.56 4.72 19.50
CA TRP A 146 4.66 5.83 20.46
C TRP A 146 3.30 6.28 21.05
N LYS A 147 2.26 6.46 20.22
CA LYS A 147 0.96 7.03 20.67
C LYS A 147 -0.27 6.31 20.11
N ARG A 148 -0.16 5.01 19.79
CA ARG A 148 -1.22 4.19 19.19
C ARG A 148 -1.79 4.86 17.92
N PHE A 149 -3.08 4.66 17.61
CA PHE A 149 -3.73 5.23 16.43
C PHE A 149 -3.46 6.73 16.21
N GLN A 150 -3.36 7.53 17.27
CA GLN A 150 -3.09 8.97 17.14
C GLN A 150 -1.70 9.22 16.56
N GLY A 151 -0.69 8.56 17.13
CA GLY A 151 0.66 8.63 16.62
C GLY A 151 0.77 8.01 15.23
N GLY A 152 0.02 6.94 14.95
CA GLY A 152 -0.02 6.33 13.61
C GLY A 152 -0.43 7.33 12.53
N VAL A 153 -1.44 8.17 12.78
CA VAL A 153 -1.83 9.22 11.82
C VAL A 153 -0.74 10.29 11.67
N ASP A 154 -0.15 10.74 12.77
CA ASP A 154 0.96 11.69 12.72
C ASP A 154 2.15 11.11 11.93
N GLY A 155 2.42 9.82 12.10
CA GLY A 155 3.46 9.08 11.38
C GLY A 155 3.19 8.95 9.88
N ILE A 156 1.95 8.66 9.47
CA ILE A 156 1.56 8.67 8.05
C ILE A 156 1.78 10.07 7.47
N ASN A 157 1.33 11.12 8.15
CA ASN A 157 1.50 12.51 7.68
C ASN A 157 2.98 12.91 7.57
N LEU A 158 3.84 12.44 8.47
CA LEU A 158 5.29 12.63 8.36
C LEU A 158 5.87 11.89 7.15
N GLY A 159 5.42 10.66 6.88
CA GLY A 159 5.81 9.90 5.68
C GLY A 159 5.41 10.61 4.39
N ILE A 160 4.18 11.09 4.30
CA ILE A 160 3.68 11.91 3.18
C ILE A 160 4.51 13.19 3.03
N GLY A 161 4.75 13.91 4.14
CA GLY A 161 5.55 15.14 4.13
C GLY A 161 6.98 14.93 3.68
N TYR A 162 7.63 13.85 4.15
CA TYR A 162 8.97 13.47 3.70
C TYR A 162 8.97 13.14 2.21
N PHE A 163 7.98 12.36 1.73
CA PHE A 163 7.89 12.04 0.31
C PHE A 163 7.69 13.30 -0.55
N ALA A 164 6.83 14.23 -0.12
CA ALA A 164 6.63 15.50 -0.83
C ALA A 164 7.92 16.34 -0.88
N PHE A 165 8.66 16.41 0.23
CA PHE A 165 9.97 17.07 0.28
C PHE A 165 10.98 16.38 -0.63
N TYR A 166 11.04 15.05 -0.59
CA TYR A 166 11.90 14.27 -1.46
C TYR A 166 11.59 14.51 -2.94
N ALA A 167 10.32 14.37 -3.33
CA ALA A 167 9.88 14.53 -4.71
C ALA A 167 10.11 15.94 -5.26
N SER A 168 9.95 16.97 -4.42
CA SER A 168 10.06 18.37 -4.83
C SER A 168 11.50 18.90 -4.82
N ILE A 169 12.34 18.43 -3.91
CA ILE A 169 13.65 19.05 -3.62
C ILE A 169 14.80 18.06 -3.79
N LEU A 170 14.68 16.84 -3.24
CA LEU A 170 15.81 15.91 -3.16
C LEU A 170 15.94 14.96 -4.36
N LYS A 171 14.88 14.78 -5.16
CA LYS A 171 14.85 13.86 -6.31
C LYS A 171 16.01 14.07 -7.30
N PRO A 172 16.49 15.29 -7.59
CA PRO A 172 17.65 15.50 -8.46
C PRO A 172 19.00 15.11 -7.84
N TYR A 173 19.09 15.07 -6.50
CA TYR A 173 20.36 14.99 -5.78
C TYR A 173 20.57 13.67 -5.06
N THR A 174 19.51 12.92 -4.76
CA THR A 174 19.57 11.73 -3.90
C THR A 174 18.58 10.66 -4.34
N ASN A 175 18.83 9.43 -3.90
CA ASN A 175 17.88 8.33 -4.00
C ASN A 175 16.91 8.35 -2.81
N PRO A 176 15.68 7.80 -2.95
CA PRO A 176 14.76 7.71 -1.83
C PRO A 176 15.24 6.64 -0.85
N LEU A 177 14.86 6.78 0.43
CA LEU A 177 15.24 5.83 1.49
C LEU A 177 14.79 4.39 1.23
N LEU A 178 13.65 4.21 0.54
CA LEU A 178 13.02 2.90 0.29
C LEU A 178 12.92 2.62 -1.22
N LYS A 179 14.05 2.79 -1.93
CA LYS A 179 14.18 2.62 -3.38
C LYS A 179 13.87 1.18 -3.83
N ASP A 180 13.36 1.06 -5.05
CA ASP A 180 13.20 -0.24 -5.71
C ASP A 180 14.51 -0.85 -6.20
N LYS A 181 14.56 -2.19 -6.14
CA LYS A 181 15.70 -2.98 -6.63
C LYS A 181 15.69 -3.10 -8.15
N LEU A 182 14.52 -3.40 -8.73
CA LEU A 182 14.35 -3.57 -10.17
C LEU A 182 14.18 -2.20 -10.83
N THR A 183 14.88 -1.99 -11.94
CA THR A 183 14.68 -0.79 -12.77
C THR A 183 13.56 -1.05 -13.77
N GLN A 184 12.97 0.01 -14.35
CA GLN A 184 11.87 -0.17 -15.30
C GLN A 184 12.28 -0.95 -16.56
N GLU A 185 13.57 -0.95 -16.89
CA GLU A 185 14.12 -1.71 -18.02
C GLU A 185 14.12 -3.22 -17.78
N ASP A 186 14.16 -3.65 -16.52
CA ASP A 186 14.19 -5.07 -16.13
C ASP A 186 12.79 -5.71 -16.12
N LEU A 187 11.73 -4.90 -16.23
CA LEU A 187 10.34 -5.32 -16.02
C LEU A 187 9.65 -5.73 -17.33
N TYR A 188 8.70 -6.67 -17.24
CA TYR A 188 7.82 -6.99 -18.35
C TYR A 188 6.93 -5.81 -18.72
N GLY A 189 6.48 -5.71 -19.98
CA GLY A 189 5.53 -4.68 -20.39
C GLY A 189 4.12 -4.91 -19.82
N SER A 190 3.78 -6.17 -19.53
CA SER A 190 2.50 -6.54 -18.92
C SER A 190 2.55 -7.91 -18.23
N PRO A 191 1.60 -8.23 -17.33
CA PRO A 191 1.45 -9.57 -16.76
C PRO A 191 1.16 -10.64 -17.82
N THR A 192 0.51 -10.26 -18.92
CA THR A 192 0.20 -11.19 -20.01
C THR A 192 1.48 -11.59 -20.76
N GLN A 193 2.39 -10.64 -20.97
CA GLN A 193 3.70 -10.91 -21.57
C GLN A 193 4.53 -11.87 -20.71
N ALA A 194 4.53 -11.69 -19.38
CA ALA A 194 5.22 -12.58 -18.47
C ALA A 194 4.72 -14.04 -18.61
N LYS A 195 3.40 -14.24 -18.69
CA LYS A 195 2.81 -15.58 -18.92
C LYS A 195 3.19 -16.17 -20.28
N GLN A 196 3.28 -15.34 -21.31
CA GLN A 196 3.69 -15.79 -22.66
C GLN A 196 5.15 -16.23 -22.67
N ASP A 197 6.04 -15.45 -22.05
CA ASP A 197 7.47 -15.77 -21.95
C ASP A 197 7.69 -17.04 -21.13
N GLU A 198 7.00 -17.20 -20.00
CA GLU A 198 7.04 -18.43 -19.20
C GLU A 198 6.60 -19.66 -20.02
N THR A 199 5.48 -19.53 -20.76
CA THR A 199 4.98 -20.61 -21.60
C THR A 199 5.97 -20.94 -22.74
N SER A 200 6.67 -19.94 -23.28
CA SER A 200 7.68 -20.12 -24.33
C SER A 200 8.92 -20.84 -23.78
N LEU A 201 9.37 -20.49 -22.58
CA LEU A 201 10.46 -21.16 -21.87
C LEU A 201 10.09 -22.61 -21.57
N GLN A 202 8.91 -22.87 -21.02
CA GLN A 202 8.46 -24.24 -20.76
C GLN A 202 8.39 -25.08 -22.04
N ARG A 203 7.93 -24.49 -23.17
CA ARG A 203 7.96 -25.15 -24.48
C ARG A 203 9.38 -25.44 -24.94
N PHE A 204 10.30 -24.49 -24.77
CA PHE A 204 11.71 -24.68 -25.09
C PHE A 204 12.31 -25.83 -24.28
N TRP A 205 12.14 -25.84 -22.96
CA TRP A 205 12.64 -26.91 -22.06
C TRP A 205 12.11 -28.29 -22.46
N ARG A 206 10.81 -28.39 -22.79
CA ARG A 206 10.22 -29.63 -23.32
C ARG A 206 10.84 -30.04 -24.66
N SER A 207 11.15 -29.09 -25.55
CA SER A 207 11.75 -29.36 -26.86
C SER A 207 13.21 -29.83 -26.78
N VAL A 208 13.96 -29.42 -25.75
CA VAL A 208 15.34 -29.85 -25.52
C VAL A 208 15.44 -31.12 -24.66
N GLY A 209 14.32 -31.82 -24.43
CA GLY A 209 14.28 -33.09 -23.71
C GLY A 209 14.45 -32.98 -22.19
N TYR A 210 14.33 -31.77 -21.63
CA TYR A 210 14.35 -31.57 -20.19
C TYR A 210 12.95 -31.82 -19.61
N SER A 211 12.81 -32.94 -18.89
CA SER A 211 11.65 -33.18 -18.02
C SER A 211 11.98 -32.70 -16.60
N PRO A 212 11.26 -31.70 -16.06
CA PRO A 212 11.50 -31.25 -14.69
C PRO A 212 11.32 -32.41 -13.71
N SER A 213 12.27 -32.58 -12.78
CA SER A 213 12.23 -33.64 -11.76
C SER A 213 11.01 -33.47 -10.85
N PRO A 214 10.43 -34.56 -10.33
CA PRO A 214 9.19 -34.52 -9.55
C PRO A 214 9.24 -33.63 -8.30
N GLU A 215 10.43 -33.30 -7.76
CA GLU A 215 10.56 -32.33 -6.66
C GLU A 215 10.20 -30.89 -7.07
N SER A 216 10.35 -30.53 -8.35
CA SER A 216 9.93 -29.21 -8.88
C SER A 216 8.45 -29.16 -9.30
N ALA A 217 7.76 -30.30 -9.31
CA ALA A 217 6.33 -30.39 -9.62
C ALA A 217 5.45 -30.15 -8.38
N ILE A 218 5.99 -30.26 -7.17
CA ILE A 218 5.26 -30.04 -5.92
C ILE A 218 4.89 -28.54 -5.77
N ASP A 219 5.73 -27.63 -6.25
CA ASP A 219 5.43 -26.19 -6.24
C ASP A 219 4.49 -25.73 -7.39
N MET A 220 4.26 -26.57 -8.40
CA MET A 220 3.35 -26.28 -9.52
C MET A 220 2.01 -27.02 -9.46
N GLY A 221 1.83 -27.95 -8.51
CA GLY A 221 0.68 -28.86 -8.45
C GLY A 221 -0.51 -28.40 -7.60
N THR A 222 -0.38 -27.38 -6.75
CA THR A 222 -1.48 -26.98 -5.83
C THR A 222 -2.51 -26.01 -6.44
N ALA A 223 -2.45 -25.70 -7.73
CA ALA A 223 -3.41 -24.80 -8.38
C ALA A 223 -4.62 -25.52 -9.02
N GLN A 224 -4.73 -26.86 -8.95
CA GLN A 224 -5.88 -27.61 -9.46
C GLN A 224 -6.24 -28.80 -8.57
N SER A 225 -6.90 -28.55 -7.42
CA SER A 225 -7.97 -29.42 -6.91
C SER A 225 -8.46 -28.95 -5.54
N SER A 226 -9.62 -28.33 -5.50
CA SER A 226 -10.65 -28.64 -4.50
C SER A 226 -11.93 -27.90 -4.88
N SER A 227 -12.86 -28.71 -5.36
CA SER A 227 -14.32 -28.54 -5.42
C SER A 227 -14.92 -27.62 -4.37
#